data_AF-A0AAN9UPX1-F1
#
_entry.id   AF-A0AAN9UPX1-F1
#
_cell.length_a   1.000
_cell.length_b   1.000
_cell.length_c   1.000
_cell.angle_alpha   90.00
_cell.angle_beta   90.00
_cell.angle_gamma   90.00
#
_symmetry.space_group_name_H-M   'P 1'
#
loop_
_entity.id
_entity.type
_entity.pdbx_description
1 polymer ?
#
loop_
_entity_poly.entity_id
_entity_poly.type
_entity_poly.pdbx_seq_one_letter_code
_entity_poly.pdbx_strand_id
1 'polypeptide(L)'
;MADEDLSAELLGFQLSDSDGEDADADANPGVGTGAEPDKAARTAQSEEAFQAVKRTYRVKVENGEIWRTIKLPLPTDIAVTKPGAQALLHAVEELYFFQRYAEGAAFVRRVLSSDNNRDSNGDSATVDEDGDGTTAAPALDEDTRKTLRYYEMRCMQRQQGAGVMTADANTNTVT
;
A
#
# COMPACT_ATOMS: atom_id res chain seq x y z
N MET A 1 50.99 -18.31 0.87
CA MET A 1 49.84 -18.20 1.78
C MET A 1 49.20 -16.88 1.42
N ALA A 2 48.41 -16.79 0.34
CA ALA A 2 47.04 -17.32 0.15
C ALA A 2 46.04 -16.66 1.10
N ASP A 3 44.86 -16.31 0.57
CA ASP A 3 43.73 -15.57 1.15
C ASP A 3 43.90 -14.03 0.99
N GLU A 4 43.11 -13.28 0.22
CA GLU A 4 41.64 -13.28 0.08
C GLU A 4 41.19 -12.86 -1.34
N ASP A 5 40.74 -13.82 -2.14
CA ASP A 5 40.15 -13.63 -3.48
C ASP A 5 38.62 -13.86 -3.41
N LEU A 6 37.94 -13.18 -2.46
CA LEU A 6 36.52 -13.46 -2.13
C LEU A 6 35.58 -12.26 -2.24
N SER A 7 36.02 -11.10 -2.76
CA SER A 7 35.14 -9.93 -2.89
C SER A 7 34.55 -9.73 -4.29
N ALA A 8 35.00 -10.47 -5.31
CA ALA A 8 34.57 -10.29 -6.70
C ALA A 8 33.43 -11.23 -7.16
N GLU A 9 33.06 -12.24 -6.37
CA GLU A 9 32.07 -13.26 -6.79
C GLU A 9 30.62 -12.96 -6.34
N LEU A 10 30.40 -11.93 -5.51
CA LEU A 10 29.06 -11.64 -4.96
C LEU A 10 28.17 -10.82 -5.90
N LEU A 11 28.71 -10.23 -6.95
CA LEU A 11 27.96 -9.47 -7.94
C LEU A 11 28.39 -9.92 -9.34
N GLY A 12 27.82 -11.05 -9.79
CA GLY A 12 28.02 -11.65 -11.11
C GLY A 12 27.48 -10.78 -12.26
N PHE A 13 28.00 -9.58 -12.41
CA PHE A 13 27.84 -8.76 -13.59
C PHE A 13 29.07 -8.96 -14.47
N GLN A 14 28.96 -9.83 -15.47
CA GLN A 14 29.92 -9.88 -16.56
C GLN A 14 29.77 -8.58 -17.35
N LEU A 15 30.70 -7.64 -17.14
CA LEU A 15 30.89 -6.49 -18.02
C LEU A 15 31.43 -7.03 -19.36
N SER A 16 30.50 -7.37 -20.26
CA SER A 16 30.79 -7.73 -21.64
C SER A 16 31.29 -6.48 -22.35
N ASP A 17 32.59 -6.44 -22.61
CA ASP A 17 33.28 -5.46 -23.45
C ASP A 17 32.72 -5.59 -24.88
N SER A 18 31.87 -4.64 -25.30
CA SER A 18 31.33 -4.58 -26.66
C SER A 18 32.16 -3.57 -27.45
N ASP A 19 33.21 -4.10 -28.07
CA ASP A 19 34.05 -3.47 -29.09
C ASP A 19 33.17 -2.96 -30.25
N GLY A 20 33.24 -1.66 -30.52
CA GLY A 20 32.46 -0.99 -31.55
C GLY A 20 33.34 -0.72 -32.77
N GLU A 21 33.29 -1.62 -33.75
CA GLU A 21 33.91 -1.41 -35.06
C GLU A 21 33.00 -0.49 -35.92
N ASP A 22 33.54 0.68 -36.28
CA ASP A 22 32.99 1.64 -37.24
C ASP A 22 33.05 1.11 -38.69
N ALA A 23 31.91 1.07 -39.39
CA ALA A 23 31.71 1.18 -40.85
C ALA A 23 30.22 0.87 -41.14
N ASP A 24 29.38 1.62 -41.85
CA ASP A 24 29.57 2.42 -43.06
C ASP A 24 28.45 3.46 -43.20
N ALA A 25 28.73 4.46 -44.04
CA ALA A 25 27.94 5.64 -44.35
C ALA A 25 26.62 5.38 -45.10
N ASP A 26 25.58 6.16 -44.78
CA ASP A 26 24.70 6.74 -45.80
C ASP A 26 24.23 8.14 -45.38
N ALA A 27 24.33 9.08 -46.32
CA ALA A 27 24.28 10.51 -46.09
C ALA A 27 22.88 11.08 -46.28
N ASN A 28 22.40 11.87 -45.31
CA ASN A 28 21.43 12.94 -45.57
C ASN A 28 21.62 14.12 -44.59
N PRO A 29 22.07 15.31 -45.05
CA PRO A 29 22.32 16.45 -44.17
C PRO A 29 21.06 17.32 -44.05
N GLY A 30 20.23 17.02 -43.07
CA GLY A 30 19.12 17.89 -42.61
C GLY A 30 19.46 18.51 -41.25
N VAL A 31 19.73 19.82 -41.24
CA VAL A 31 20.05 20.63 -40.05
C VAL A 31 18.87 20.70 -39.06
N GLY A 32 19.14 20.46 -37.76
CA GLY A 32 18.36 21.07 -36.66
C GLY A 32 18.05 20.20 -35.44
N THR A 33 19.01 20.07 -34.51
CA THR A 33 18.83 19.84 -33.05
C THR A 33 17.85 18.75 -32.61
N GLY A 34 18.33 17.52 -32.57
CA GLY A 34 17.70 16.42 -31.85
C GLY A 34 18.78 15.55 -31.23
N ALA A 35 19.48 16.07 -30.22
CA ALA A 35 20.30 15.22 -29.38
C ALA A 35 19.36 14.20 -28.74
N GLU A 36 19.42 12.95 -29.20
CA GLU A 36 18.88 11.81 -28.49
C GLU A 36 19.26 12.00 -27.01
N PRO A 37 18.29 12.13 -26.08
CA PRO A 37 18.64 12.28 -24.68
C PRO A 37 19.35 11.00 -24.27
N ASP A 38 20.67 11.13 -24.16
CA ASP A 38 21.56 10.09 -23.70
C ASP A 38 20.91 9.43 -22.49
N LYS A 39 20.74 8.10 -22.51
CA LYS A 39 20.00 7.38 -21.45
C LYS A 39 20.59 7.70 -20.07
N ALA A 40 21.88 8.04 -20.03
CA ALA A 40 22.60 8.53 -18.86
C ALA A 40 22.03 9.85 -18.30
N ALA A 41 21.59 10.78 -19.15
CA ALA A 41 21.04 12.08 -18.74
C ALA A 41 19.66 11.99 -18.08
N ARG A 42 18.90 10.89 -18.28
CA ARG A 42 17.60 10.68 -17.62
C ARG A 42 17.73 10.32 -16.14
N THR A 43 18.89 9.84 -15.70
CA THR A 43 19.09 9.29 -14.36
C THR A 43 20.28 9.93 -13.62
N ALA A 44 21.02 10.83 -14.25
CA ALA A 44 22.16 11.51 -13.65
C ALA A 44 21.71 12.57 -12.62
N GLN A 45 21.34 12.12 -11.41
CA GLN A 45 21.44 12.98 -10.24
C GLN A 45 22.93 13.13 -9.90
N SER A 46 23.40 14.35 -9.65
CA SER A 46 24.75 14.55 -9.15
C SER A 46 24.89 13.95 -7.74
N GLU A 47 26.09 13.48 -7.40
CA GLU A 47 26.38 12.94 -6.06
C GLU A 47 26.00 13.95 -4.95
N GLU A 48 26.20 15.25 -5.19
CA GLU A 48 25.80 16.30 -4.27
C GLU A 48 24.28 16.34 -4.03
N ALA A 49 23.48 16.19 -5.10
CA ALA A 49 22.03 16.12 -5.00
C ALA A 49 21.57 14.85 -4.25
N PHE A 50 22.23 13.72 -4.50
CA PHE A 50 21.97 12.47 -3.78
C PHE A 50 22.27 12.59 -2.29
N GLN A 51 23.39 13.21 -1.90
CA GLN A 51 23.74 13.45 -0.50
C GLN A 51 22.76 14.41 0.18
N ALA A 52 22.26 15.43 -0.52
CA ALA A 52 21.22 16.32 0.01
C ALA A 52 19.89 15.58 0.28
N VAL A 53 19.48 14.69 -0.62
CA VAL A 53 18.31 13.82 -0.43
C VAL A 53 18.55 12.89 0.75
N LYS A 54 19.72 12.23 0.82
CA LYS A 54 20.06 11.30 1.91
C LYS A 54 20.04 11.96 3.29
N ARG A 55 20.51 13.22 3.39
CA ARG A 55 20.47 14.00 4.65
C ARG A 55 19.04 14.33 5.09
N THR A 56 18.14 14.52 4.12
CA THR A 56 16.74 14.90 4.38
C THR A 56 15.82 13.68 4.47
N TYR A 57 16.27 12.53 3.97
CA TYR A 57 15.48 11.32 3.93
C TYR A 57 15.18 10.81 5.33
N ARG A 58 13.89 10.66 5.61
CA ARG A 58 13.37 10.03 6.82
C ARG A 58 12.51 8.85 6.39
N VAL A 59 12.84 7.67 6.89
CA VAL A 59 11.98 6.49 6.71
C VAL A 59 10.66 6.80 7.41
N LYS A 60 9.56 6.66 6.68
CA LYS A 60 8.23 6.77 7.25
C LYS A 60 8.00 5.55 8.14
N VAL A 61 7.84 5.79 9.44
CA VAL A 61 7.48 4.74 10.40
C VAL A 61 5.98 4.86 10.65
N GLU A 62 5.21 3.88 10.19
CA GLU A 62 3.78 3.82 10.46
C GLU A 62 3.54 3.20 11.85
N ASN A 63 3.05 4.00 12.80
CA ASN A 63 2.83 3.57 14.19
C ASN A 63 1.41 3.03 14.44
N GLY A 64 0.74 2.51 13.41
CA GLY A 64 -0.64 2.02 13.53
C GLY A 64 -1.68 3.14 13.68
N GLU A 65 -1.42 4.29 13.07
CA GLU A 65 -2.30 5.47 13.11
C GLU A 65 -2.99 5.74 11.76
N ILE A 66 -2.80 4.90 10.73
CA ILE A 66 -3.41 5.09 9.41
C ILE A 66 -4.94 5.22 9.54
N TRP A 67 -5.57 4.46 10.44
CA TRP A 67 -7.02 4.51 10.69
C TRP A 67 -7.53 5.91 11.10
N ARG A 68 -6.69 6.79 11.65
CA ARG A 68 -7.07 8.17 12.01
C ARG A 68 -7.12 9.11 10.81
N THR A 69 -6.37 8.80 9.77
CA THR A 69 -6.35 9.60 8.54
C THR A 69 -7.60 9.35 7.67
N ILE A 70 -8.28 8.23 7.91
CA ILE A 70 -9.47 7.83 7.19
C ILE A 70 -10.69 8.53 7.81
N LYS A 71 -11.36 9.34 7.00
CA LYS A 71 -12.59 10.03 7.40
C LYS A 71 -13.76 9.04 7.34
N LEU A 72 -14.33 8.73 8.50
CA LEU A 72 -15.56 7.96 8.64
C LEU A 72 -16.68 8.85 9.22
N PRO A 73 -17.94 8.72 8.77
CA PRO A 73 -18.43 7.77 7.76
C PRO A 73 -17.89 8.09 6.36
N LEU A 74 -17.76 7.07 5.51
CA LEU A 74 -17.33 7.25 4.12
C LEU A 74 -18.29 8.22 3.43
N PRO A 75 -17.79 9.21 2.66
CA PRO A 75 -18.66 10.17 2.00
C PRO A 75 -19.62 9.45 1.07
N THR A 76 -20.92 9.66 1.27
CA THR A 76 -22.01 9.07 0.48
C THR A 76 -21.99 9.53 -0.97
N ASP A 77 -21.35 10.69 -1.22
CA ASP A 77 -21.39 11.39 -2.50
C ASP A 77 -20.33 10.86 -3.48
N ILE A 78 -19.29 10.16 -2.98
CA ILE A 78 -18.14 9.73 -3.78
C ILE A 78 -17.95 8.23 -3.61
N ALA A 79 -17.83 7.51 -4.73
CA ALA A 79 -17.53 6.07 -4.74
C ALA A 79 -16.25 5.79 -3.98
N VAL A 80 -16.17 4.66 -3.27
CA VAL A 80 -14.90 4.28 -2.64
C VAL A 80 -13.94 3.91 -3.76
N THR A 81 -12.91 4.72 -3.95
CA THR A 81 -11.87 4.45 -4.94
C THR A 81 -11.02 3.26 -4.48
N LYS A 82 -10.48 2.48 -5.41
CA LYS A 82 -9.53 1.39 -5.12
C LYS A 82 -8.43 1.77 -4.10
N PRO A 83 -7.74 2.93 -4.23
CA PRO A 83 -6.78 3.35 -3.21
C PRO A 83 -7.43 3.62 -1.84
N GLY A 84 -8.67 4.11 -1.80
CA GLY A 84 -9.43 4.25 -0.55
C GLY A 84 -9.76 2.90 0.10
N ALA A 85 -10.16 1.90 -0.69
CA ALA A 85 -10.39 0.54 -0.21
C ALA A 85 -9.10 -0.10 0.36
N GLN A 86 -7.97 0.08 -0.31
CA GLN A 86 -6.67 -0.38 0.20
C GLN A 86 -6.27 0.31 1.50
N ALA A 87 -6.49 1.62 1.62
CA ALA A 87 -6.22 2.34 2.86
C ALA A 87 -7.05 1.80 4.03
N LEU A 88 -8.32 1.46 3.80
CA LEU A 88 -9.19 0.83 4.80
C LEU A 88 -8.66 -0.53 5.27
N LEU A 89 -8.20 -1.36 4.33
CA LEU A 89 -7.61 -2.67 4.66
C LEU A 89 -6.33 -2.51 5.47
N HIS A 90 -5.39 -1.68 5.00
CA HIS A 90 -4.13 -1.44 5.69
C HIS A 90 -4.33 -0.86 7.09
N ALA A 91 -5.30 0.03 7.28
CA ALA A 91 -5.65 0.55 8.60
C ALA A 91 -6.07 -0.56 9.58
N VAL A 92 -6.85 -1.54 9.13
CA VAL A 92 -7.29 -2.68 9.96
C VAL A 92 -6.15 -3.65 10.22
N GLU A 93 -5.34 -3.92 9.20
CA GLU A 93 -4.14 -4.76 9.31
C GLU A 93 -3.16 -4.21 10.32
N GLU A 94 -2.87 -2.92 10.28
CA GLU A 94 -2.01 -2.27 11.27
C GLU A 94 -2.59 -2.41 12.68
N LEU A 95 -3.87 -2.10 12.88
CA LEU A 95 -4.50 -2.27 14.19
C LEU A 95 -4.39 -3.73 14.69
N TYR A 96 -4.48 -4.70 13.79
CA TYR A 96 -4.27 -6.11 14.10
C TYR A 96 -2.81 -6.42 14.49
N PHE A 97 -1.83 -5.93 13.73
CA PHE A 97 -0.40 -6.15 13.99
C PHE A 97 0.08 -5.47 15.27
N PHE A 98 -0.43 -4.27 15.59
CA PHE A 98 -0.19 -3.58 16.86
C PHE A 98 -0.99 -4.14 18.04
N GLN A 99 -1.66 -5.30 17.85
CA GLN A 99 -2.46 -5.98 18.87
C GLN A 99 -3.61 -5.15 19.46
N ARG A 100 -4.02 -4.08 18.76
CA ARG A 100 -5.14 -3.20 19.14
C ARG A 100 -6.45 -3.78 18.63
N TYR A 101 -6.74 -5.02 19.04
CA TYR A 101 -7.85 -5.82 18.51
C TYR A 101 -9.23 -5.18 18.74
N ALA A 102 -9.43 -4.55 19.91
CA ALA A 102 -10.68 -3.86 20.23
C ALA A 102 -10.95 -2.68 19.28
N GLU A 103 -9.92 -1.90 18.99
CA GLU A 103 -10.00 -0.77 18.07
C GLU A 103 -10.17 -1.25 16.62
N GLY A 104 -9.44 -2.29 16.21
CA GLY A 104 -9.58 -2.90 14.88
C GLY A 104 -11.01 -3.40 14.61
N ALA A 105 -11.59 -4.15 15.55
CA ALA A 105 -12.96 -4.64 15.41
C ALA A 105 -14.00 -3.50 15.40
N ALA A 106 -13.82 -2.48 16.25
CA ALA A 106 -14.71 -1.31 16.26
C ALA A 106 -14.62 -0.50 14.97
N PHE A 107 -13.42 -0.36 14.40
CA PHE A 107 -13.19 0.32 13.14
C PHE A 107 -13.90 -0.41 11.99
N VAL A 108 -13.70 -1.74 11.86
CA VAL A 108 -14.36 -2.54 10.82
C VAL A 108 -15.88 -2.41 10.89
N ARG A 109 -16.48 -2.49 12.08
CA ARG A 109 -17.93 -2.31 12.25
C ARG A 109 -18.40 -0.96 11.71
N ARG A 110 -17.67 0.12 12.03
CA ARG A 110 -18.03 1.47 11.56
C ARG A 110 -17.96 1.58 10.04
N VAL A 111 -16.95 0.99 9.41
CA VAL A 111 -16.79 0.96 7.96
C VAL A 111 -17.96 0.24 7.30
N LEU A 112 -18.27 -0.98 7.77
CA LEU A 112 -19.34 -1.80 7.20
C LEU A 112 -20.74 -1.22 7.47
N SER A 113 -20.98 -0.60 8.63
CA SER A 113 -22.23 0.12 8.90
C SER A 113 -22.40 1.34 8.01
N SER A 114 -21.31 2.04 7.67
CA SER A 114 -21.37 3.19 6.76
C SER A 114 -21.70 2.76 5.32
N ASP A 115 -21.13 1.64 4.89
CA ASP A 115 -21.34 1.06 3.56
C ASP A 115 -22.77 0.53 3.39
N ASN A 116 -23.29 -0.24 4.36
CA ASN A 116 -24.68 -0.74 4.33
C ASN A 116 -25.73 0.39 4.28
N ASN A 117 -25.45 1.53 4.92
CA ASN A 117 -26.34 2.69 4.90
C ASN A 117 -26.35 3.38 3.52
N ARG A 118 -25.27 3.25 2.75
CA ARG A 118 -25.19 3.72 1.37
C ARG A 118 -26.05 2.86 0.45
N ASP A 119 -25.96 1.52 0.60
CA ASP A 119 -26.77 0.57 -0.16
C ASP A 119 -28.27 0.72 0.11
N SER A 120 -28.64 1.11 1.34
CA SER A 120 -30.06 1.24 1.75
C SER A 120 -30.72 2.56 1.33
N ASN A 121 -29.94 3.63 1.15
CA ASN A 121 -30.42 4.94 0.69
C ASN A 121 -30.27 5.14 -0.83
N GLY A 122 -29.62 4.20 -1.52
CA GLY A 122 -29.62 4.14 -2.97
C GLY A 122 -31.00 3.71 -3.45
N ASP A 123 -31.77 4.68 -3.93
CA ASP A 123 -32.97 4.45 -4.73
C ASP A 123 -32.69 3.35 -5.77
N SER A 124 -33.53 2.31 -5.78
CA SER A 124 -33.45 1.16 -6.68
C SER A 124 -33.72 1.62 -8.11
N ALA A 125 -32.75 2.31 -8.73
CA ALA A 125 -32.82 2.64 -10.14
C ALA A 125 -32.72 1.35 -10.95
N THR A 126 -33.77 1.16 -11.72
CA THR A 126 -34.16 0.03 -12.56
C THR A 126 -33.07 -0.48 -13.48
N VAL A 127 -33.20 -1.77 -13.78
CA VAL A 127 -32.55 -2.48 -14.86
C VAL A 127 -32.96 -1.83 -16.18
N ASP A 128 -32.05 -1.13 -16.84
CA ASP A 128 -32.17 -0.80 -18.27
C ASP A 128 -31.28 -1.77 -19.06
N GLU A 129 -31.89 -2.53 -19.96
CA GLU A 129 -31.26 -3.56 -20.82
C GLU A 129 -30.38 -2.97 -21.95
N ASP A 130 -30.16 -1.66 -21.98
CA ASP A 130 -29.31 -0.98 -22.96
C ASP A 130 -28.10 -0.37 -22.25
N GLY A 131 -26.94 -0.99 -22.50
CA GLY A 131 -25.69 -0.71 -21.81
C GLY A 131 -25.21 0.74 -21.91
N ASP A 132 -25.51 1.53 -20.89
CA ASP A 132 -24.70 2.66 -20.44
C ASP A 132 -24.84 2.78 -18.92
N GLY A 133 -23.93 2.10 -18.21
CA GLY A 133 -23.99 1.88 -16.77
C GLY A 133 -23.73 3.15 -15.96
N THR A 134 -24.74 4.01 -15.81
CA THR A 134 -24.77 5.02 -14.75
C THR A 134 -25.05 4.31 -13.43
N THR A 135 -24.01 3.68 -12.90
CA THR A 135 -24.06 2.98 -11.62
C THR A 135 -23.95 4.00 -10.49
N ALA A 136 -24.93 3.98 -9.60
CA ALA A 136 -24.81 4.60 -8.28
C ALA A 136 -23.42 4.30 -7.72
N ALA A 137 -22.73 5.35 -7.25
CA ALA A 137 -21.34 5.30 -6.87
C ALA A 137 -21.00 4.01 -6.08
N PRO A 138 -20.14 3.12 -6.62
CA PRO A 138 -20.04 1.75 -6.15
C PRO A 138 -19.69 1.70 -4.66
N ALA A 139 -20.49 0.92 -3.94
CA ALA A 139 -20.20 0.45 -2.59
C ALA A 139 -18.86 -0.29 -2.55
N LEU A 140 -18.36 -0.58 -1.34
CA LEU A 140 -17.12 -1.34 -1.18
C LEU A 140 -17.17 -2.67 -1.96
N ASP A 141 -16.08 -2.97 -2.67
CA ASP A 141 -15.94 -4.24 -3.38
C ASP A 141 -16.24 -5.42 -2.45
N GLU A 142 -16.92 -6.45 -2.97
CA GLU A 142 -17.31 -7.64 -2.20
C GLU A 142 -16.11 -8.30 -1.51
N ASP A 143 -14.97 -8.41 -2.20
CA ASP A 143 -13.76 -9.03 -1.64
C ASP A 143 -13.16 -8.19 -0.50
N THR A 144 -13.23 -6.86 -0.60
CA THR A 144 -12.83 -5.94 0.47
C THR A 144 -13.72 -6.15 1.69
N ARG A 145 -15.04 -6.26 1.52
CA ARG A 145 -16.00 -6.52 2.60
C ARG A 145 -15.73 -7.86 3.29
N LYS A 146 -15.51 -8.94 2.53
CA LYS A 146 -15.14 -10.26 3.07
C LYS A 146 -13.86 -10.20 3.89
N THR A 147 -12.86 -9.50 3.40
CA THR A 147 -11.57 -9.35 4.08
C THR A 147 -11.72 -8.57 5.39
N LEU A 148 -12.48 -7.47 5.39
CA LEU A 148 -12.78 -6.73 6.61
C LEU A 148 -13.51 -7.60 7.65
N ARG A 149 -14.51 -8.38 7.23
CA ARG A 149 -15.22 -9.33 8.10
C ARG A 149 -14.30 -10.39 8.70
N TYR A 150 -13.36 -10.90 7.91
CA TYR A 150 -12.35 -11.84 8.39
C TYR A 150 -11.51 -11.22 9.51
N TYR A 151 -11.04 -9.99 9.33
CA TYR A 151 -10.27 -9.29 10.37
C TYR A 151 -11.10 -8.95 11.61
N GLU A 152 -12.37 -8.59 11.46
CA GLU A 152 -13.28 -8.39 12.60
C GLU A 152 -13.36 -9.63 13.48
N MET A 153 -13.67 -10.78 12.88
CA MET A 153 -13.75 -12.07 13.57
C MET A 153 -12.40 -12.44 14.24
N ARG A 154 -11.29 -12.27 13.51
CA ARG A 154 -9.96 -12.60 14.00
C ARG A 154 -9.53 -11.68 15.16
N CYS A 155 -9.90 -10.40 15.13
CA CYS A 155 -9.67 -9.47 16.24
C CYS A 155 -10.48 -9.90 17.48
N MET A 156 -11.75 -10.23 17.32
CA MET A 156 -12.58 -10.70 18.44
C MET A 156 -12.03 -11.97 19.09
N GLN A 157 -11.59 -12.93 18.27
CA GLN A 157 -10.97 -14.16 18.77
C GLN A 157 -9.68 -13.88 19.56
N ARG A 158 -8.81 -12.99 19.06
CA ARG A 158 -7.56 -12.62 19.73
C ARG A 158 -7.81 -11.80 21.00
N GLN A 159 -8.85 -10.98 21.03
CA GLN A 159 -9.25 -10.24 22.23
C GLN A 159 -9.67 -11.20 23.36
N GLN A 160 -10.39 -12.28 23.04
CA GLN A 160 -10.75 -13.31 24.02
C GLN A 160 -9.52 -14.10 24.49
N GLY A 161 -8.61 -14.45 23.58
CA GLY A 161 -7.35 -15.11 23.94
C GLY A 161 -6.40 -14.25 24.79
N ALA A 162 -6.38 -12.93 24.57
CA ALA A 162 -5.58 -11.98 25.34
C ALA A 162 -6.17 -11.69 26.73
N GLY A 163 -7.51 -11.68 26.86
CA GLY A 163 -8.19 -11.49 28.14
C GLY A 163 -8.02 -12.66 29.11
N VAL A 164 -7.82 -13.88 28.60
CA VAL A 164 -7.60 -15.08 29.43
C VAL A 164 -6.22 -15.08 30.10
N MET A 165 -5.18 -14.52 29.45
CA MET A 165 -3.83 -14.49 30.07
C MET A 165 -3.67 -13.45 31.20
N THR A 166 -4.58 -12.49 31.34
CA THR A 166 -4.53 -11.48 32.42
C THR A 166 -5.42 -11.83 33.62
N ALA A 167 -6.29 -12.83 33.52
CA ALA A 167 -7.27 -13.14 34.56
C ALA A 167 -6.72 -14.04 35.70
N ASP A 168 -5.62 -14.76 35.48
CA ASP A 168 -5.09 -15.73 36.46
C ASP A 168 -4.06 -15.15 37.46
N ALA A 169 -3.82 -13.84 37.45
CA ALA A 169 -2.75 -13.23 38.24
C ALA A 169 -3.18 -12.56 39.56
N ASN A 170 -4.45 -12.60 39.98
CA ASN A 170 -4.91 -11.80 41.13
C ASN A 170 -5.83 -12.49 42.15
N THR A 171 -5.52 -13.75 42.51
CA THR A 171 -6.10 -14.38 43.71
C THR A 171 -5.00 -15.04 44.55
N ASN A 172 -4.13 -14.25 45.17
CA ASN A 172 -3.45 -14.71 46.37
C ASN A 172 -2.89 -13.53 47.18
N THR A 173 -2.89 -13.70 48.51
CA THR A 173 -2.49 -12.77 49.60
C THR A 173 -3.63 -11.87 50.10
N VAL A 174 -3.99 -11.77 51.40
CA VAL A 174 -3.36 -12.05 52.71
C VAL A 174 -4.49 -12.47 53.68
N THR A 175 -4.41 -13.65 54.31
CA THR A 175 -4.13 -13.90 55.75
C THR A 175 -5.04 -13.17 56.76
#